data_AF-A0A7X7STZ3-F1
#
_entry.id   AF-A0A7X7STZ3-F1
#
_cell.length_a   1.000
_cell.length_b   1.000
_cell.length_c   1.000
_cell.angle_alpha   90.00
_cell.angle_beta   90.00
_cell.angle_gamma   90.00
#
_symmetry.space_group_name_H-M   'P 1'
#
loop_
_entity.id
_entity.type
_entity.pdbx_description
1 polymer ?
#
loop_
_entity_poly.entity_id
_entity_poly.type
_entity_poly.pdbx_seq_one_letter_code
_entity_poly.pdbx_strand_id
1 'polypeptide(L)' 'MKHICPLCGGPLATEDLQLYTCLNCDELFTAEELELLANENSETTDTVSCEV' A
#
# COMPACT_ATOMS: atom_id res chain seq x y z
N MET A 1 8.30 10.01 8.56
CA MET A 1 8.18 9.69 7.12
C MET A 1 6.72 9.91 6.76
N LYS A 2 6.40 10.59 5.66
CA LYS A 2 5.00 10.81 5.25
C LYS A 2 4.65 9.74 4.23
N HIS A 3 3.74 8.83 4.58
CA HIS A 3 3.20 7.87 3.63
C HIS A 3 2.16 8.59 2.76
N ILE A 4 2.22 8.37 1.45
CA ILE A 4 1.34 9.00 0.48
C ILE A 4 0.55 7.89 -0.21
N CYS A 5 -0.75 8.10 -0.35
CA CYS A 5 -1.66 7.14 -0.96
C CYS A 5 -1.29 6.94 -2.44
N PRO A 6 -1.03 5.71 -2.88
CA PRO A 6 -0.64 5.43 -4.27
C PRO A 6 -1.80 5.65 -5.26
N LEU A 7 -3.06 5.64 -4.80
CA LEU A 7 -4.22 5.83 -5.66
C LEU A 7 -4.53 7.30 -5.95
N CYS A 8 -4.50 8.15 -4.93
CA CYS A 8 -4.95 9.54 -5.03
C CYS A 8 -3.87 10.58 -4.74
N GLY A 9 -2.66 10.17 -4.33
CA GLY A 9 -1.60 11.08 -3.91
C GLY A 9 -1.87 11.83 -2.60
N GLY A 10 -2.92 11.45 -1.87
CA GLY A 10 -3.30 12.05 -0.59
C GLY A 10 -2.42 11.58 0.58
N PRO A 11 -2.44 12.28 1.72
CA PRO A 11 -1.73 11.84 2.91
C PRO A 11 -2.36 10.58 3.49
N LEU A 12 -1.53 9.60 3.85
CA LEU A 12 -1.93 8.44 4.65
C LEU A 12 -1.72 8.74 6.13
N ALA A 13 -2.72 8.44 6.94
CA ALA A 13 -2.64 8.40 8.39
C ALA A 13 -2.31 6.98 8.84
N THR A 14 -1.34 6.85 9.75
CA THR A 14 -1.03 5.56 10.39
C THR A 14 -1.98 5.36 11.56
N GLU A 15 -2.88 4.38 11.46
CA GLU A 15 -3.78 4.04 12.55
C GLU A 15 -3.15 3.00 13.49
N ASP A 16 -2.45 2.01 12.93
CA ASP A 16 -1.76 0.96 13.68
C ASP A 16 -0.37 0.68 13.09
N LEU A 17 0.45 -0.12 13.76
CA LEU A 17 1.83 -0.41 13.35
C LEU A 17 1.95 -0.94 11.91
N GLN A 18 0.88 -1.54 11.38
CA GLN A 18 0.84 -2.09 10.02
C GLN A 18 -0.36 -1.62 9.19
N LEU A 19 -1.11 -0.61 9.62
CA LEU A 19 -2.32 -0.16 8.93
C LEU A 19 -2.32 1.35 8.67
N TYR A 20 -2.60 1.71 7.42
CA TYR A 20 -2.57 3.08 6.93
C TYR A 20 -3.89 3.42 6.25
N THR A 21 -4.52 4.51 6.67
CA THR A 21 -5.80 4.97 6.15
C THR A 21 -5.60 6.26 5.36
N CYS A 22 -6.11 6.34 4.14
CA CYS A 22 -6.05 7.56 3.35
C CYS A 22 -7.11 8.54 3.80
N LEU A 23 -6.70 9.75 4.20
CA LEU A 23 -7.63 10.80 4.63
C LEU A 23 -8.40 11.48 3.48
N ASN A 24 -8.16 11.05 2.23
CA ASN A 24 -8.72 11.69 1.04
C ASN A 24 -9.71 10.79 0.29
N CYS A 25 -9.43 9.48 0.23
CA CYS A 25 -10.30 8.50 -0.39
C CYS A 25 -10.83 7.43 0.60
N ASP A 26 -10.50 7.55 1.89
CA ASP A 26 -10.90 6.63 2.96
C ASP A 26 -10.52 5.15 2.69
N GLU A 27 -9.54 4.94 1.82
CA GLU A 27 -8.98 3.63 1.51
C GLU A 27 -7.99 3.18 2.58
N LEU A 28 -7.93 1.87 2.79
CA LEU A 28 -7.11 1.25 3.81
C LEU A 28 -6.01 0.43 3.13
N PHE A 29 -4.78 0.63 3.57
CA PHE A 29 -3.61 -0.06 3.07
C PHE A 29 -2.86 -0.68 4.24
N THR A 30 -2.44 -1.92 4.09
CA THR A 30 -1.50 -2.54 5.02
C THR A 30 -0.07 -2.11 4.71
N ALA A 31 0.83 -2.24 5.69
CA ALA A 31 2.27 -2.01 5.49
C ALA A 31 2.83 -2.87 4.34
N GLU A 32 2.39 -4.13 4.27
CA GLU A 32 2.80 -5.07 3.22
C GLU A 32 2.31 -4.62 1.84
N GLU A 33 1.05 -4.20 1.70
CA GLU A 33 0.54 -3.66 0.43
C GLU A 33 1.27 -2.38 0.01
N LEU A 34 1.57 -1.49 0.94
CA LEU A 34 2.37 -0.29 0.66
C LEU A 34 3.80 -0.62 0.24
N GLU A 35 4.42 -1.63 0.85
CA GLU A 35 5.74 -2.13 0.46
C GLU A 35 5.70 -2.79 -0.92
N LEU A 36 4.68 -3.61 -1.21
CA LEU A 36 4.48 -4.20 -2.53
C LEU A 36 4.30 -3.12 -3.61
N LEU A 37 3.41 -2.15 -3.38
CA LEU A 37 3.16 -1.05 -4.33
C LEU A 37 4.39 -0.12 -4.50
N ALA A 38 5.22 0.03 -3.46
CA ALA A 38 6.48 0.76 -3.55
C ALA A 38 7.54 -0.01 -4.34
N ASN A 39 7.55 -1.35 -4.23
CA ASN A 39 8.51 -2.24 -4.86
C ASN A 39 8.11 -2.67 -6.29
N GLU A 40 6.83 -2.57 -6.67
CA GLU A 40 6.33 -2.81 -8.02
C GLU A 40 6.90 -1.82 -9.07
N ASN A 41 7.59 -0.77 -8.63
CA ASN A 41 8.37 0.10 -9.52
C ASN A 41 9.83 -0.35 -9.71
N SER A 42 10.24 -1.50 -9.14
CA SER A 42 11.60 -2.02 -9.25
C SER A 42 11.69 -3.46 -9.75
N GLU A 43 10.71 -4.35 -9.54
CA GLU A 43 10.82 -5.73 -10.00
C GLU A 43 9.49 -6.29 -10.52
N THR A 44 9.48 -6.58 -11.81
CA THR A 44 8.57 -7.46 -12.54
C THR A 44 8.01 -8.59 -11.66
N THR A 45 6.69 -8.64 -11.58
CA THR A 45 5.82 -9.83 -11.49
C THR A 45 6.54 -11.18 -11.44
N ASP A 46 6.70 -11.73 -10.24
CA ASP A 46 6.82 -13.18 -10.04
C ASP A 46 5.81 -13.64 -8.99
N THR A 47 4.73 -14.24 -9.51
CA THR A 47 3.99 -15.38 -8.98
C THR A 47 3.57 -15.40 -7.51
N VAL A 48 2.25 -15.33 -7.28
CA VAL A 48 1.61 -16.33 -6.40
C VAL A 48 0.44 -17.00 -7.12
N SER A 49 0.56 -18.31 -7.24
CA SER A 49 -0.45 -19.24 -7.71
C SER A 49 -1.66 -19.23 -6.79
N CYS A 50 -2.87 -19.12 -7.35
CA CYS A 50 -4.05 -19.71 -6.74
C CYS A 50 -4.30 -21.07 -7.42
N GLU A 51 -3.78 -22.15 -6.82
CA GLU A 51 -4.19 -23.52 -7.15
C GLU A 51 -5.19 -24.01 -6.08
N VAL A 52 -6.44 -24.30 -6.49
CA VAL A 52 -7.23 -25.50 -6.15
C VAL A 52 -8.19 -25.79 -7.30
#